data_AF-A0A7G2DCP9-F1
#
_entry.id   AF-A0A7G2DCP9-F1
#
_cell.length_a   1.000
_cell.length_b   1.000
_cell.length_c   1.000
_cell.angle_alpha   90.00
_cell.angle_beta   90.00
_cell.angle_gamma   90.00
#
_symmetry.space_group_name_H-M   'P 1'
#
loop_
_entity.id
_entity.type
_entity.pdbx_description
1 polymer ?
#
loop_
_entity_poly.entity_id
_entity_poly.type
_entity_poly.pdbx_seq_one_letter_code
_entity_poly.pdbx_strand_id
1 'polypeptide(L)'
;MRHLALIIISVLLIVSASLGYAYHEKKTEVDDAERGLMAISNTALFCLEEMNALGIMLENNVSKDVLRERVSRYAYCSVMMEKAAFSLYLLNEDERYWRLHVAASNLEVYLHTAMNSPNPDEVLSDDVKLLNEISRELGAVLENGGVGELSPARAERLFNLTQRLSS
;
A
#
# COMPACT_ATOMS: atom_id res chain seq x y z
N MET A 1 -36.06 29.29 39.37
CA MET A 1 -34.73 29.49 38.73
C MET A 1 -33.76 28.33 39.01
N ARG A 2 -33.53 27.93 40.27
CA ARG A 2 -32.59 26.84 40.62
C ARG A 2 -32.92 25.46 40.01
N HIS A 3 -34.18 25.06 40.00
CA HIS A 3 -34.60 23.79 39.36
C HIS A 3 -34.47 23.81 37.83
N LEU A 4 -34.72 24.95 37.19
CA LEU A 4 -34.54 25.12 35.76
C LEU A 4 -33.06 25.01 35.37
N ALA A 5 -32.17 25.65 36.14
CA ALA A 5 -30.73 25.55 35.94
C ALA A 5 -30.21 24.11 36.11
N LEU A 6 -30.71 23.37 37.11
CA LEU A 6 -30.34 21.96 37.30
C LEU A 6 -30.80 21.08 36.12
N ILE A 7 -32.01 21.29 35.60
CA ILE A 7 -32.50 20.57 34.41
C ILE A 7 -31.62 20.86 33.19
N ILE A 8 -31.28 22.13 32.96
CA ILE A 8 -30.41 22.54 31.85
C ILE A 8 -29.03 21.87 31.97
N ILE A 9 -28.44 21.87 33.17
CA ILE A 9 -27.15 21.22 33.42
C ILE A 9 -27.25 19.71 33.17
N SER A 10 -28.29 19.04 33.66
CA SER A 10 -28.50 17.60 33.44
C SER A 10 -28.66 17.26 31.96
N VAL A 11 -29.41 18.06 31.20
CA VAL A 11 -29.57 17.87 29.75
C VAL A 11 -28.24 18.06 29.03
N LEU A 12 -27.47 19.10 29.37
CA LEU A 12 -26.14 19.35 28.78
C LEU A 12 -25.17 18.20 29.07
N LEU A 13 -25.19 17.64 30.27
CA LEU A 13 -24.37 16.48 30.63
C LEU A 13 -24.74 15.25 29.79
N ILE A 14 -26.03 14.95 29.62
CA ILE A 14 -26.48 13.83 28.77
C ILE A 14 -26.06 14.03 27.31
N VAL A 15 -26.22 15.25 26.78
CA VAL A 15 -25.80 15.59 25.41
C VAL A 15 -24.28 15.46 25.27
N SER A 16 -23.50 15.95 26.22
CA SER A 16 -22.04 15.83 26.19
C SER A 16 -21.57 14.37 26.26
N ALA A 17 -22.21 13.55 27.09
CA ALA A 17 -21.87 12.13 27.24
C ALA A 17 -22.22 11.34 25.97
N SER A 18 -23.38 11.60 25.36
CA SER A 18 -23.79 10.95 24.10
C SER A 18 -22.89 11.34 22.93
N LEU A 19 -22.56 12.63 22.78
CA LEU A 19 -21.61 13.09 21.77
C LEU A 19 -20.20 12.53 22.00
N GLY A 20 -19.75 12.49 23.25
CA GLY A 20 -18.46 11.89 23.61
C GLY A 20 -18.40 10.39 23.28
N TYR A 21 -19.47 9.65 23.57
CA TYR A 21 -19.57 8.23 23.21
C TYR A 21 -19.54 8.04 21.70
N ALA A 22 -20.39 8.74 20.96
CA ALA A 22 -20.45 8.64 19.49
C ALA A 22 -19.12 9.02 18.83
N TYR A 23 -18.43 10.04 19.34
CA TYR A 23 -17.11 10.41 18.88
C TYR A 23 -16.09 9.30 19.15
N HIS A 24 -16.09 8.71 20.34
CA HIS A 24 -15.12 7.69 20.72
C HIS A 24 -15.33 6.37 19.96
N GLU A 25 -16.59 5.98 19.76
CA GLU A 25 -16.97 4.86 18.90
C GLU A 25 -16.47 5.10 17.47
N LYS A 26 -16.77 6.27 16.88
CA LYS A 26 -16.33 6.60 15.53
C LYS A 26 -14.81 6.61 15.39
N LYS A 27 -14.11 7.15 16.38
CA LYS A 27 -12.64 7.13 16.43
C LYS A 27 -12.11 5.70 16.43
N THR A 28 -12.72 4.81 17.20
CA THR A 28 -12.28 3.41 17.30
C THR A 28 -12.47 2.69 15.95
N GLU A 29 -13.59 2.92 15.26
CA GLU A 29 -13.81 2.38 13.91
C GLU A 29 -12.74 2.83 12.90
N VAL A 30 -12.35 4.11 12.95
CA VAL A 30 -11.32 4.67 12.05
C VAL A 30 -9.96 4.08 12.39
N ASP A 31 -9.60 4.01 13.68
CA ASP A 31 -8.34 3.41 14.14
C ASP A 31 -8.27 1.91 13.75
N ASP A 32 -9.39 1.18 13.81
CA ASP A 32 -9.49 -0.22 13.37
C ASP A 32 -9.33 -0.36 11.85
N ALA A 33 -9.98 0.50 11.08
CA ALA A 33 -9.86 0.52 9.62
C ALA A 33 -8.42 0.83 9.18
N GLU A 34 -7.79 1.83 9.79
CA GLU A 34 -6.40 2.18 9.53
C GLU A 34 -5.47 1.00 9.83
N ARG A 35 -5.60 0.35 11.00
CA ARG A 35 -4.82 -0.84 11.33
C ARG A 35 -5.02 -1.99 10.34
N GLY A 36 -6.25 -2.22 9.92
CA GLY A 36 -6.58 -3.23 8.90
C GLY A 36 -5.89 -2.93 7.56
N LEU A 37 -5.94 -1.67 7.10
CA LEU A 37 -5.30 -1.24 5.86
C LEU A 37 -3.77 -1.31 5.96
N MET A 38 -3.18 -0.98 7.11
CA MET A 38 -1.74 -1.15 7.35
C MET A 38 -1.34 -2.63 7.26
N ALA A 39 -2.15 -3.54 7.83
CA ALA A 39 -1.88 -4.98 7.75
C ALA A 39 -1.93 -5.50 6.31
N ILE A 40 -2.93 -5.07 5.52
CA ILE A 40 -3.03 -5.39 4.09
C ILE A 40 -1.80 -4.85 3.33
N SER A 41 -1.47 -3.58 3.55
CA SER A 41 -0.34 -2.93 2.88
C SER A 41 0.98 -3.62 3.23
N ASN A 42 1.20 -3.98 4.49
CA ASN A 42 2.39 -4.72 4.92
C ASN A 42 2.46 -6.14 4.34
N THR A 43 1.32 -6.81 4.19
CA THR A 43 1.26 -8.13 3.53
C THR A 43 1.62 -8.03 2.05
N ALA A 44 1.09 -7.01 1.37
CA ALA A 44 1.43 -6.72 -0.02
C ALA A 44 2.91 -6.33 -0.15
N LEU A 45 3.44 -5.52 0.78
CA LEU A 45 4.84 -5.13 0.83
C LEU A 45 5.76 -6.35 0.92
N PHE A 46 5.46 -7.26 1.85
CA PHE A 46 6.20 -8.52 2.03
C PHE A 46 6.19 -9.40 0.77
N CYS A 47 5.09 -9.38 0.02
CA CYS A 47 5.05 -10.08 -1.26
C CYS A 47 5.92 -9.40 -2.34
N LEU A 48 5.88 -8.07 -2.42
CA LEU A 48 6.56 -7.30 -3.47
C LEU A 48 8.06 -7.11 -3.23
N GLU A 49 8.52 -7.16 -1.98
CA GLU A 49 9.95 -7.06 -1.68
C GLU A 49 10.75 -8.21 -2.30
N GLU A 50 10.14 -9.40 -2.46
CA GLU A 50 10.76 -10.55 -3.12
C GLU A 50 10.83 -10.45 -4.66
N MET A 51 10.43 -9.32 -5.28
CA MET A 51 10.41 -9.19 -6.74
C MET A 51 11.78 -9.34 -7.42
N ASN A 52 12.87 -9.16 -6.69
CA ASN A 52 14.22 -9.45 -7.20
C ASN A 52 14.39 -10.90 -7.68
N ALA A 53 13.54 -11.83 -7.22
CA ALA A 53 13.50 -13.20 -7.70
C ALA A 53 13.23 -13.29 -9.21
N LEU A 54 12.57 -12.29 -9.81
CA LEU A 54 12.37 -12.23 -11.26
C LEU A 54 13.72 -12.18 -11.99
N GLY A 55 14.72 -11.47 -11.48
CA GLY A 55 16.06 -11.45 -12.06
C GLY A 55 16.72 -12.82 -12.04
N ILE A 56 16.64 -13.53 -10.90
CA ILE A 56 17.16 -14.89 -10.77
C ILE A 56 16.45 -15.85 -11.75
N MET A 57 15.13 -15.71 -11.91
CA MET A 57 14.35 -16.53 -12.82
C MET A 57 14.74 -16.30 -14.29
N LEU A 58 14.96 -15.04 -14.69
CA LEU A 58 15.45 -14.68 -16.02
C LEU A 58 16.84 -15.27 -16.29
N GLU A 59 17.77 -15.11 -15.35
CA GLU A 59 19.14 -15.64 -15.45
C GLU A 59 19.17 -17.17 -15.62
N ASN A 60 18.20 -17.88 -15.03
CA ASN A 60 18.09 -19.33 -15.10
C ASN A 60 17.18 -19.85 -16.23
N ASN A 61 16.68 -18.99 -17.12
CA ASN A 61 15.82 -19.34 -18.25
C ASN A 61 14.63 -20.24 -17.85
N VAL A 62 13.93 -19.87 -16.78
CA VAL A 62 12.70 -20.58 -16.38
C VAL A 62 11.67 -20.60 -17.52
N SER A 63 10.74 -21.55 -17.49
CA SER A 63 9.67 -21.56 -18.48
C SER A 63 8.81 -20.30 -18.38
N LYS A 64 8.31 -19.84 -19.54
CA LYS A 64 7.42 -18.67 -19.61
C LYS A 64 6.19 -18.81 -18.72
N ASP A 65 5.66 -20.01 -18.55
CA ASP A 65 4.49 -20.26 -17.69
C ASP A 65 4.83 -20.08 -16.21
N VAL A 66 6.00 -20.55 -15.77
CA VAL A 66 6.49 -20.35 -14.39
C VAL A 66 6.78 -18.88 -14.13
N LEU A 67 7.35 -18.17 -15.12
CA LEU A 67 7.59 -16.74 -15.04
C LEU A 67 6.28 -15.96 -14.92
N ARG A 68 5.29 -16.25 -15.78
CA ARG A 68 3.95 -15.63 -15.73
C ARG A 68 3.26 -15.84 -14.39
N GLU A 69 3.32 -17.05 -13.85
CA GLU A 69 2.72 -17.36 -12.55
C GLU A 69 3.35 -16.49 -11.45
N ARG A 70 4.68 -16.34 -11.46
CA ARG A 70 5.37 -15.48 -10.50
C ARG A 70 5.00 -14.00 -10.67
N VAL A 71 4.98 -13.51 -11.90
CA VAL A 71 4.61 -12.11 -12.21
C VAL A 71 3.15 -11.84 -11.81
N SER A 72 2.24 -12.77 -12.08
CA SER A 72 0.83 -12.68 -11.69
C SER A 72 0.65 -12.49 -10.19
N ARG A 73 1.43 -13.22 -9.38
CA ARG A 73 1.44 -13.03 -7.92
C ARG A 73 1.89 -11.62 -7.53
N TYR A 74 2.96 -11.09 -8.14
CA TYR A 74 3.39 -9.74 -7.84
C TYR A 74 2.38 -8.70 -8.31
N ALA A 75 1.76 -8.87 -9.50
CA ALA A 75 0.71 -8.00 -9.99
C ALA A 75 -0.46 -7.93 -8.99
N TYR A 76 -0.92 -9.08 -8.49
CA TYR A 76 -1.95 -9.14 -7.46
C TYR A 76 -1.55 -8.38 -6.19
N CYS A 77 -0.32 -8.56 -5.72
CA CYS A 77 0.18 -7.85 -4.55
C CYS A 77 0.29 -6.33 -4.79
N SER A 78 0.62 -5.90 -6.01
CA SER A 78 0.58 -4.48 -6.41
C SER A 78 -0.83 -3.92 -6.32
N VAL A 79 -1.86 -4.62 -6.80
CA VAL A 79 -3.27 -4.20 -6.64
C VAL A 79 -3.64 -4.05 -5.17
N MET A 80 -3.28 -5.02 -4.34
CA MET A 80 -3.59 -4.97 -2.91
C MET A 80 -2.93 -3.76 -2.23
N MET A 81 -1.66 -3.47 -2.55
CA MET A 81 -0.96 -2.28 -2.07
C MET A 81 -1.63 -0.99 -2.58
N GLU A 82 -1.95 -0.94 -3.87
CA GLU A 82 -2.55 0.20 -4.56
C GLU A 82 -3.87 0.60 -3.89
N LYS A 83 -4.79 -0.35 -3.69
CA LYS A 83 -6.10 -0.09 -3.06
C LYS A 83 -5.98 0.25 -1.57
N ALA A 84 -5.10 -0.44 -0.84
CA ALA A 84 -4.93 -0.19 0.58
C ALA A 84 -4.27 1.18 0.85
N ALA A 85 -3.23 1.53 0.10
CA ALA A 85 -2.57 2.83 0.19
C ALA A 85 -3.52 3.98 -0.20
N PHE A 86 -4.34 3.80 -1.24
CA PHE A 86 -5.35 4.81 -1.57
C PHE A 86 -6.37 5.01 -0.44
N SER A 87 -6.83 3.90 0.16
CA SER A 87 -7.76 3.95 1.29
C SER A 87 -7.13 4.63 2.51
N LEU A 88 -5.84 4.40 2.78
CA LEU A 88 -5.11 5.11 3.83
C LEU A 88 -5.06 6.61 3.55
N TYR A 89 -4.74 7.01 2.31
CA TYR A 89 -4.77 8.42 1.91
C TYR A 89 -6.15 9.06 2.11
N LEU A 90 -7.23 8.38 1.74
CA LEU A 90 -8.58 8.90 1.95
C LEU A 90 -8.95 9.05 3.43
N LEU A 91 -8.32 8.29 4.33
CA LEU A 91 -8.59 8.36 5.76
C LEU A 91 -7.79 9.47 6.47
N ASN A 92 -6.55 9.71 6.07
CA ASN A 92 -5.64 10.61 6.81
C ASN A 92 -5.06 11.76 5.98
N GLU A 93 -5.34 11.82 4.68
CA GLU A 93 -4.84 12.82 3.71
C GLU A 93 -3.30 12.90 3.63
N ASP A 94 -2.60 11.85 4.07
CA ASP A 94 -1.14 11.82 4.05
C ASP A 94 -0.60 11.44 2.66
N GLU A 95 0.06 12.41 2.02
CA GLU A 95 0.66 12.34 0.69
C GLU A 95 1.63 11.17 0.48
N ARG A 96 2.18 10.60 1.56
CA ARG A 96 3.00 9.38 1.48
C ARG A 96 2.21 8.20 0.95
N TYR A 97 0.97 8.04 1.39
CA TYR A 97 0.11 6.94 0.96
C TYR A 97 -0.41 7.17 -0.46
N TRP A 98 -0.63 8.42 -0.87
CA TRP A 98 -0.91 8.75 -2.27
C TRP A 98 0.25 8.36 -3.19
N ARG A 99 1.49 8.68 -2.81
CA ARG A 99 2.69 8.26 -3.57
C ARG A 99 2.84 6.76 -3.63
N LEU A 100 2.61 6.07 -2.51
CA LEU A 100 2.64 4.62 -2.46
C LEU A 100 1.56 4.00 -3.35
N HIS A 101 0.36 4.56 -3.35
CA HIS A 101 -0.74 4.18 -4.24
C HIS A 101 -0.31 4.27 -5.72
N VAL A 102 0.21 5.43 -6.14
CA VAL A 102 0.66 5.61 -7.53
C VAL A 102 1.82 4.68 -7.87
N ALA A 103 2.78 4.50 -6.96
CA ALA A 103 3.89 3.58 -7.18
C ALA A 103 3.42 2.14 -7.39
N ALA A 104 2.47 1.69 -6.57
CA ALA A 104 1.87 0.36 -6.69
C ALA A 104 1.03 0.23 -7.98
N SER A 105 0.31 1.27 -8.39
CA SER A 105 -0.45 1.29 -9.65
C SER A 105 0.45 1.17 -10.89
N ASN A 106 1.55 1.92 -10.93
CA ASN A 106 2.52 1.80 -12.02
C ASN A 106 3.11 0.39 -12.11
N LEU A 107 3.43 -0.20 -10.96
CA LEU A 107 3.96 -1.55 -10.87
C LEU A 107 2.92 -2.61 -11.29
N GLU A 108 1.66 -2.46 -10.89
CA GLU A 108 0.54 -3.28 -11.35
C GLU A 108 0.45 -3.27 -12.88
N VAL A 109 0.41 -2.08 -13.50
CA VAL A 109 0.28 -1.95 -14.96
C VAL A 109 1.42 -2.64 -15.67
N TYR A 110 2.66 -2.40 -15.21
CA TYR A 110 3.85 -3.04 -15.76
C TYR A 110 3.79 -4.58 -15.64
N LEU A 111 3.48 -5.10 -14.44
CA LEU A 111 3.45 -6.55 -14.20
C LEU A 111 2.30 -7.23 -14.97
N HIS A 112 1.15 -6.57 -15.10
CA HIS A 112 0.07 -7.05 -15.96
C HIS A 112 0.47 -7.06 -17.44
N THR A 113 1.22 -6.07 -17.90
CA THR A 113 1.75 -6.04 -19.26
C THR A 113 2.74 -7.19 -19.49
N ALA A 114 3.68 -7.40 -18.57
CA ALA A 114 4.62 -8.50 -18.61
C ALA A 114 3.91 -9.87 -18.61
N MET A 115 2.96 -10.12 -17.70
CA MET A 115 2.31 -11.43 -17.59
C MET A 115 1.48 -11.78 -18.83
N ASN A 116 0.86 -10.78 -19.47
CA ASN A 116 0.00 -10.96 -20.63
C ASN A 116 0.76 -10.95 -21.96
N SER A 117 2.05 -10.58 -21.96
CA SER A 117 2.90 -10.64 -23.15
C SER A 117 3.13 -12.09 -23.61
N PRO A 118 3.20 -12.36 -24.93
CA PRO A 118 3.70 -13.63 -25.47
C PRO A 118 5.14 -13.95 -25.02
N ASN A 119 5.95 -12.92 -24.78
CA ASN A 119 7.34 -12.98 -24.35
C ASN A 119 7.49 -12.19 -23.03
N PRO A 120 7.07 -12.74 -21.88
CA PRO A 120 7.17 -12.07 -20.59
C PRO A 120 8.63 -11.79 -20.19
N ASP A 121 9.55 -12.65 -20.62
CA ASP A 121 10.98 -12.55 -20.40
C ASP A 121 11.62 -11.34 -21.06
N GLU A 122 11.22 -11.01 -22.29
CA GLU A 122 11.72 -9.82 -23.01
C GLU A 122 11.29 -8.53 -22.29
N VAL A 123 9.99 -8.42 -21.93
CA VAL A 123 9.47 -7.26 -21.20
C VAL A 123 10.18 -7.08 -19.86
N LEU A 124 10.35 -8.16 -19.10
CA LEU A 124 11.00 -8.10 -17.79
C LEU A 124 12.49 -7.80 -17.85
N SER A 125 13.17 -8.24 -18.91
CA SER A 125 14.62 -8.07 -19.05
C SER A 125 15.03 -6.61 -19.23
N ASP A 126 14.20 -5.81 -19.89
CA ASP A 126 14.45 -4.39 -20.12
C ASP A 126 14.54 -3.60 -18.81
N ASP A 127 13.72 -3.96 -17.81
CA ASP A 127 13.62 -3.26 -16.52
C ASP A 127 14.09 -4.06 -15.31
N VAL A 128 14.72 -5.24 -15.48
CA VAL A 128 15.12 -6.11 -14.35
C VAL A 128 15.96 -5.39 -13.29
N LYS A 129 16.84 -4.48 -13.70
CA LYS A 129 17.65 -3.68 -12.78
C LYS A 129 16.79 -2.73 -11.95
N LEU A 130 15.79 -2.12 -12.58
CA LEU A 130 14.86 -1.22 -11.92
C LEU A 130 13.94 -1.98 -10.96
N LEU A 131 13.44 -3.16 -11.35
CA LEU A 131 12.67 -4.05 -10.48
C LEU A 131 13.47 -4.46 -9.24
N ASN A 132 14.74 -4.81 -9.39
CA ASN A 132 15.64 -5.11 -8.26
C ASN A 132 15.80 -3.90 -7.32
N GLU A 133 15.90 -2.70 -7.89
CA GLU A 133 16.00 -1.47 -7.09
C GLU A 133 14.71 -1.18 -6.33
N ILE A 134 13.55 -1.35 -6.97
CA ILE A 134 12.22 -1.22 -6.33
C ILE A 134 12.07 -2.24 -5.20
N SER A 135 12.37 -3.52 -5.48
CA SER A 135 12.37 -4.62 -4.50
C SER A 135 13.19 -4.26 -3.26
N ARG A 136 14.42 -3.75 -3.43
CA ARG A 136 15.28 -3.33 -2.32
C ARG A 136 14.68 -2.17 -1.51
N GLU A 137 14.08 -1.19 -2.16
CA GLU A 137 13.41 -0.10 -1.44
C GLU A 137 12.20 -0.58 -0.64
N LEU A 138 11.42 -1.50 -1.20
CA LEU A 138 10.29 -2.11 -0.51
C LEU A 138 10.77 -2.94 0.70
N GLY A 139 11.85 -3.71 0.54
CA GLY A 139 12.51 -4.41 1.65
C GLY A 139 12.95 -3.44 2.76
N ALA A 140 13.52 -2.30 2.41
CA ALA A 140 13.91 -1.28 3.37
C ALA A 140 12.70 -0.64 4.09
N VAL A 141 11.53 -0.53 3.44
CA VAL A 141 10.27 -0.14 4.13
C VAL A 141 9.91 -1.18 5.17
N LEU A 142 9.93 -2.46 4.79
CA LEU A 142 9.54 -3.57 5.67
C LEU A 142 10.46 -3.65 6.91
N GLU A 143 11.77 -3.56 6.72
CA GLU A 143 12.77 -3.56 7.80
C GLU A 143 12.59 -2.39 8.78
N ASN A 144 12.06 -1.26 8.31
CA ASN A 144 11.86 -0.04 9.10
C ASN A 144 10.48 0.06 9.76
N GLY A 145 9.74 -1.04 9.89
CA GLY A 145 8.42 -1.05 10.56
C GLY A 145 7.24 -1.04 9.59
N GLY A 146 7.49 -1.19 8.29
CA GLY A 146 6.45 -1.33 7.27
C GLY A 146 5.83 0.00 6.85
N VAL A 147 4.64 -0.07 6.28
CA VAL A 147 3.94 1.04 5.64
C VAL A 147 3.55 2.16 6.63
N GLY A 148 3.32 1.82 7.91
CA GLY A 148 3.07 2.81 8.96
C GLY A 148 4.25 3.76 9.19
N GLU A 149 5.47 3.24 9.02
CA GLU A 149 6.73 3.98 9.23
C GLU A 149 7.37 4.44 7.90
N LEU A 150 6.62 4.39 6.79
CA LEU A 150 7.09 4.84 5.48
C LEU A 150 7.46 6.32 5.54
N SER A 151 8.72 6.68 5.25
CA SER A 151 9.13 8.09 5.23
C SER A 151 8.69 8.78 3.93
N PRO A 152 8.45 10.12 3.94
CA PRO A 152 8.13 10.86 2.72
C PRO A 152 9.19 10.72 1.63
N ALA A 153 10.47 10.79 1.99
CA ALA A 153 11.57 10.66 1.05
C ALA A 153 11.57 9.27 0.37
N ARG A 154 11.22 8.22 1.10
CA ARG A 154 11.17 6.86 0.52
C ARG A 154 9.92 6.64 -0.32
N ALA A 155 8.77 7.19 0.10
CA ALA A 155 7.56 7.18 -0.73
C ALA A 155 7.81 7.87 -2.09
N GLU A 156 8.46 9.03 -2.06
CA GLU A 156 8.88 9.77 -3.25
C GLU A 156 9.89 8.97 -4.10
N ARG A 157 10.84 8.28 -3.49
CA ARG A 157 11.79 7.43 -4.21
C ARG A 157 11.09 6.28 -4.94
N LEU A 158 10.18 5.57 -4.28
CA LEU A 158 9.38 4.48 -4.88
C LEU A 158 8.52 5.00 -6.04
N PHE A 159 7.87 6.15 -5.86
CA PHE A 159 7.13 6.84 -6.90
C PHE A 159 8.00 7.10 -8.14
N ASN A 160 9.15 7.73 -7.96
CA ASN A 160 10.05 8.07 -9.07
C ASN A 160 10.66 6.83 -9.76
N LEU A 161 10.95 5.77 -9.00
CA LEU A 161 11.43 4.52 -9.60
C LEU A 161 10.36 3.87 -10.48
N THR A 162 9.15 3.74 -9.98
CA THR A 162 8.07 3.05 -10.69
C THR A 162 7.57 3.84 -11.90
N GLN A 163 7.68 5.16 -11.92
CA GLN A 163 7.42 5.98 -13.11
C GLN A 163 8.38 5.70 -14.28
N ARG A 164 9.53 5.09 -14.02
CA ARG A 164 10.54 4.78 -15.04
C ARG A 164 10.33 3.43 -15.70
N LEU A 165 9.40 2.61 -15.20
CA LEU A 165 9.07 1.31 -15.80
C LEU A 165 8.49 1.52 -17.20
N SER A 166 8.92 0.71 -18.16
CA SER A 166 8.41 0.75 -19.53
C SER A 166 6.95 0.29 -19.53
N SER A 167 6.03 1.22 -19.74
CA SER A 167 4.59 0.94 -19.85
C SER A 167 4.21 0.53 -21.27
#